data_AF-A0A561D665-F1
#
_entry.id   AF-A0A561D665-F1
#
_cell.length_a   1.000
_cell.length_b   1.000
_cell.length_c   1.000
_cell.angle_alpha   90.00
_cell.angle_beta   90.00
_cell.angle_gamma   90.00
#
_symmetry.space_group_name_H-M   'P 1'
#
loop_
_entity.id
_entity.type
_entity.pdbx_description
1 polymer ?
#
loop_
_entity_poly.entity_id
_entity_poly.type
_entity_poly.pdbx_seq_one_letter_code
_entity_poly.pdbx_strand_id
1 'polypeptide(L)'
;MISLHTSKEYLIYMMGFVPGFPYLGGLPPSLAVPRLEHPRPSVKAGAVGIGGNQTGIYPAEVPSGWRIIGITPVSLFDVNRPSPFLFSAGNYIKFHSIDLQEYERIQHLIANKTYELKTYKKGEDV
;
A
#
# COMPACT_ATOMS: atom_id res chain seq x y z
N MET A 1 -14.42 2.12 8.83
CA MET A 1 -13.00 2.35 8.47
C MET A 1 -12.65 1.66 7.16
N ILE A 2 -12.64 0.32 7.10
CA ILE A 2 -12.23 -0.44 5.89
C ILE A 2 -12.94 0.05 4.63
N SER A 3 -14.29 0.07 4.64
CA SER A 3 -15.10 0.55 3.51
C SER A 3 -14.71 1.97 3.06
N LEU A 4 -14.38 2.87 3.99
CA LEU A 4 -14.00 4.24 3.64
C LEU A 4 -12.59 4.30 3.04
N HIS A 5 -11.64 3.54 3.59
CA HIS A 5 -10.27 3.48 3.08
C HIS A 5 -10.21 2.86 1.68
N THR A 6 -11.02 1.82 1.41
CA THR A 6 -11.07 1.14 0.12
C THR A 6 -11.95 1.83 -0.93
N SER A 7 -12.78 2.80 -0.53
CA SER A 7 -13.69 3.51 -1.45
C SER A 7 -13.00 4.50 -2.40
N LYS A 8 -11.76 4.89 -2.10
CA LYS A 8 -11.04 5.95 -2.82
C LYS A 8 -9.85 5.41 -3.60
N GLU A 9 -9.56 6.12 -4.68
CA GLU A 9 -8.26 6.05 -5.35
C GLU A 9 -7.35 7.10 -4.74
N TYR A 10 -6.12 6.71 -4.43
CA TYR A 10 -5.15 7.58 -3.82
C TYR A 10 -4.07 7.95 -4.82
N LEU A 11 -3.85 9.25 -4.99
CA LEU A 11 -2.77 9.78 -5.80
C LEU A 11 -1.43 9.55 -5.09
N ILE A 12 -0.45 8.99 -5.79
CA ILE A 12 0.93 8.93 -5.32
C ILE A 12 1.57 10.29 -5.53
N TYR A 13 1.66 11.10 -4.47
CA TYR A 13 2.28 12.42 -4.55
C TYR A 13 3.79 12.33 -4.69
N MET A 14 4.40 11.45 -3.91
CA MET A 14 5.83 11.24 -3.92
C MET A 14 6.17 9.81 -3.52
N MET A 15 7.36 9.39 -3.91
CA MET A 15 7.97 8.11 -3.56
C MET A 15 9.23 8.39 -2.73
N GLY A 16 9.44 7.70 -1.61
CA GLY A 16 10.61 7.94 -0.75
C GLY A 16 10.38 7.52 0.70
N PHE A 17 11.34 7.78 1.60
CA PHE A 17 11.57 7.13 2.92
C PHE A 17 12.41 5.86 2.80
N VAL A 18 11.92 4.88 2.03
CA VAL A 18 12.67 3.70 1.59
C VAL A 18 12.29 3.37 0.14
N PRO A 19 13.11 2.63 -0.63
CA PRO A 19 12.79 2.29 -2.02
C PRO A 19 11.40 1.66 -2.16
N GLY A 20 10.51 2.32 -2.92
CA GLY A 20 9.17 1.83 -3.21
C GLY A 20 8.06 2.31 -2.27
N PHE A 21 8.35 3.12 -1.24
CA PHE A 21 7.31 3.61 -0.34
C PHE A 21 6.52 4.78 -0.96
N PRO A 22 5.19 4.66 -1.15
CA PRO A 22 4.35 5.72 -1.67
C PRO A 22 3.76 6.59 -0.55
N TYR A 23 3.85 7.91 -0.72
CA TYR A 23 3.03 8.85 0.03
C TYR A 23 1.73 9.12 -0.70
N LEU A 24 0.63 8.62 -0.12
CA LEU A 24 -0.68 8.63 -0.75
C LEU A 24 -1.52 9.81 -0.28
N GLY A 25 -2.01 10.55 -1.26
CA GLY A 25 -2.92 11.69 -1.11
C GLY A 25 -4.39 11.30 -1.19
N GLY A 26 -5.26 12.16 -0.62
CA GLY A 26 -6.70 12.01 -0.73
C GLY A 26 -7.34 11.16 0.37
N LEU A 27 -6.65 10.97 1.50
CA LEU A 27 -7.23 10.30 2.66
C LEU A 27 -8.46 11.08 3.17
N PRO A 28 -9.63 10.42 3.33
CA PRO A 28 -10.79 11.03 3.94
C PRO A 28 -10.46 11.63 5.32
N PRO A 29 -10.83 12.89 5.61
CA PRO A 29 -10.50 13.54 6.88
C PRO A 29 -10.95 12.77 8.13
N SER A 30 -12.05 12.02 8.03
CA SER A 30 -12.57 11.17 9.11
C SER A 30 -11.72 9.93 9.40
N LEU A 31 -10.74 9.59 8.55
CA LEU A 31 -9.74 8.55 8.81
C LEU A 31 -8.43 9.12 9.36
N ALA A 32 -8.29 10.45 9.40
CA ALA A 32 -7.08 11.07 9.88
C ALA A 32 -6.88 10.74 11.36
N VAL A 33 -5.69 10.26 11.71
CA VAL A 33 -5.37 9.81 13.07
C VAL A 33 -3.92 10.13 13.38
N PRO A 34 -3.59 10.67 14.56
CA PRO A 34 -2.21 10.96 14.92
C PRO A 34 -1.35 9.70 14.89
N ARG A 35 -0.06 9.91 14.63
CA ARG A 35 0.97 8.88 14.78
C ARG A 35 0.99 8.40 16.24
N LEU A 36 1.44 7.17 16.44
CA LEU A 36 1.77 6.65 17.76
C LEU A 36 2.84 7.53 18.39
N GLU A 37 2.68 7.82 19.69
CA GLU A 37 3.67 8.54 20.49
C GLU A 37 4.99 7.76 20.55
N HIS A 38 4.89 6.43 20.69
CA HIS A 38 6.01 5.50 20.67
C HIS A 38 5.94 4.65 19.39
N PRO A 39 6.86 4.85 18.42
CA PRO A 39 6.90 4.07 17.20
C PRO A 39 7.09 2.58 17.47
N ARG A 40 6.50 1.73 16.61
CA ARG A 40 6.81 0.31 16.60
C ARG A 40 8.26 0.14 16.13
N PRO A 41 9.05 -0.74 16.77
CA PRO A 41 10.42 -1.00 16.37
C PRO A 41 10.49 -1.62 14.97
N SER A 42 9.44 -2.34 14.55
CA SER A 42 9.34 -2.93 13.22
C SER A 42 7.87 -3.07 12.80
N VAL A 43 7.60 -2.82 11.52
CA VAL A 43 6.37 -3.19 10.82
C VAL A 43 6.72 -4.01 9.59
N LYS A 44 5.91 -5.03 9.28
CA LYS A 44 6.16 -5.94 8.17
C LYS A 44 6.15 -5.24 6.81
N ALA A 45 6.96 -5.73 5.87
CA ALA A 45 6.79 -5.40 4.45
C ALA A 45 5.35 -5.72 4.00
N GLY A 46 4.80 -4.86 3.15
CA GLY A 46 3.40 -4.87 2.72
C GLY A 46 2.42 -4.24 3.71
N ALA A 47 2.85 -3.84 4.92
CA ALA A 47 1.93 -3.22 5.87
C ALA A 47 1.32 -1.93 5.31
N VAL A 48 0.03 -1.71 5.55
CA VAL A 48 -0.70 -0.49 5.17
C VAL A 48 -0.93 0.34 6.42
N GLY A 49 -0.53 1.61 6.40
CA GLY A 49 -0.62 2.47 7.57
C GLY A 49 -1.26 3.82 7.28
N ILE A 50 -1.79 4.44 8.35
CA ILE A 50 -2.25 5.83 8.37
C ILE A 50 -1.45 6.61 9.42
N GLY A 51 -0.99 7.81 9.04
CA GLY A 51 -0.33 8.74 9.95
C GLY A 51 -0.69 10.18 9.62
N GLY A 52 -1.39 10.86 10.54
CA GLY A 52 -1.99 12.15 10.27
C GLY A 52 -3.06 12.02 9.18
N ASN A 53 -2.95 12.81 8.12
CA ASN A 53 -3.82 12.81 6.95
C ASN A 53 -3.26 12.00 5.76
N GLN A 54 -2.25 11.16 6.00
CA GLN A 54 -1.59 10.36 4.95
C GLN A 54 -1.83 8.87 5.14
N THR A 55 -1.89 8.15 4.03
CA THR A 55 -1.83 6.68 4.00
C THR A 55 -0.66 6.23 3.12
N GLY A 56 -0.27 4.97 3.25
CA GLY A 56 0.92 4.45 2.57
C GLY A 56 1.10 2.96 2.81
N ILE A 57 2.05 2.38 2.10
CA ILE A 57 2.35 0.95 2.14
C ILE A 57 3.86 0.78 2.34
N TYR A 58 4.26 0.02 3.35
CA TYR A 58 5.66 -0.23 3.66
C TYR A 58 6.25 -1.26 2.67
N PRO A 59 7.26 -0.92 1.85
CA PRO A 59 7.83 -1.87 0.89
C PRO A 59 8.83 -2.84 1.55
N ALA A 60 9.29 -2.53 2.75
CA ALA A 60 10.27 -3.29 3.52
C ALA A 60 9.92 -3.26 5.01
N GLU A 61 10.56 -4.14 5.77
CA GLU A 61 10.46 -4.17 7.23
C GLU A 61 11.25 -3.02 7.86
N VAL A 62 10.55 -2.09 8.53
CA VAL A 62 11.13 -0.84 9.07
C VAL A 62 10.40 -0.37 10.33
N PRO A 63 11.02 0.46 11.20
CA PRO A 63 10.31 1.12 12.29
C PRO A 63 9.22 2.06 11.77
N SER A 64 8.10 2.17 12.49
CA SER A 64 7.05 3.12 12.11
C SER A 64 6.16 3.56 13.28
N GLY A 65 5.86 4.86 13.32
CA GLY A 65 4.84 5.45 14.19
C GLY A 65 3.45 5.50 13.57
N TRP A 66 3.23 4.99 12.36
CA TRP A 66 1.89 5.01 11.75
C TRP A 66 1.02 3.90 12.32
N ARG A 67 -0.29 4.14 12.33
CA ARG A 67 -1.27 3.12 12.72
C ARG A 67 -1.46 2.16 11.57
N ILE A 68 -1.06 0.90 11.78
CA ILE A 68 -1.21 -0.16 10.79
C ILE A 68 -2.67 -0.62 10.77
N ILE A 69 -3.26 -0.67 9.57
CA ILE A 69 -4.68 -0.96 9.33
C ILE A 69 -4.91 -2.19 8.46
N GLY A 70 -3.83 -2.75 7.88
CA GLY A 70 -3.90 -3.91 7.00
C GLY A 70 -2.53 -4.29 6.45
N ILE A 71 -2.50 -5.26 5.54
CA ILE A 71 -1.29 -5.74 4.88
C ILE A 71 -1.64 -6.21 3.47
N THR A 72 -0.74 -5.99 2.51
CA THR A 72 -0.83 -6.55 1.16
C THR A 72 0.24 -7.62 0.97
N PRO A 73 -0.06 -8.72 0.26
CA PRO A 73 0.93 -9.72 -0.11
C PRO A 73 1.80 -9.27 -1.30
N VAL A 74 1.39 -8.20 -1.99
CA VAL A 74 2.08 -7.68 -3.19
C VAL A 74 3.35 -6.97 -2.79
N SER A 75 4.49 -7.38 -3.35
CA SER A 75 5.75 -6.63 -3.20
C SER A 75 5.78 -5.38 -4.09
N LEU A 76 6.08 -4.25 -3.45
CA LEU A 76 6.14 -2.92 -4.06
C LEU A 76 7.49 -2.60 -4.71
N PHE A 77 8.54 -3.29 -4.25
CA PHE A 77 9.90 -3.10 -4.71
C PHE A 77 10.61 -4.45 -4.78
N ASP A 78 11.21 -4.75 -5.93
CA ASP A 78 11.98 -5.98 -6.13
C ASP A 78 13.06 -5.73 -7.19
N VAL A 79 14.32 -5.74 -6.75
CA VAL A 79 15.49 -5.47 -7.61
C VAL A 79 15.63 -6.46 -8.78
N ASN A 80 15.01 -7.64 -8.68
CA ASN A 80 15.11 -8.68 -9.70
C ASN A 80 14.04 -8.55 -10.79
N ARG A 81 13.09 -7.61 -10.66
CA ARG A 81 12.07 -7.36 -11.69
C ARG A 81 12.63 -6.45 -12.79
N PRO A 82 12.17 -6.61 -14.05
CA PRO A 82 12.51 -5.68 -15.13
C PRO A 82 12.18 -4.22 -14.79
N SER A 83 11.09 -4.00 -14.05
CA SER A 83 10.79 -2.72 -13.39
C SER A 83 10.85 -2.93 -11.87
N PRO A 84 11.90 -2.44 -11.19
CA PRO A 84 12.06 -2.66 -9.76
C PRO A 84 10.96 -2.03 -8.90
N PHE A 85 10.41 -0.90 -9.35
CA PHE A 85 9.31 -0.20 -8.68
C PHE A 85 7.98 -0.63 -9.29
N LEU A 86 6.98 -0.87 -8.43
CA LEU A 86 5.65 -1.26 -8.86
C LEU A 86 4.85 -0.12 -9.50
N PHE A 87 5.06 1.10 -9.02
CA PHE A 87 4.37 2.30 -9.46
C PHE A 87 5.28 3.52 -9.29
N SER A 88 4.89 4.62 -9.92
CA SER A 88 5.61 5.91 -9.90
C SER A 88 4.73 7.02 -9.34
N ALA A 89 5.37 8.13 -8.92
CA ALA A 89 4.63 9.35 -8.58
C ALA A 89 3.73 9.78 -9.75
N GLY A 90 2.53 10.25 -9.45
CA GLY A 90 1.49 10.56 -10.44
C GLY A 90 0.54 9.40 -10.76
N ASN A 91 0.88 8.14 -10.41
CA ASN A 91 -0.07 7.04 -10.50
C ASN A 91 -1.10 7.08 -9.37
N TYR A 92 -2.13 6.24 -9.50
CA TYR A 92 -3.17 6.05 -8.48
C TYR A 92 -3.15 4.61 -7.95
N ILE A 93 -3.45 4.46 -6.65
CA ILE A 93 -3.65 3.16 -6.00
C ILE A 93 -5.08 3.08 -5.51
N LYS A 94 -5.75 1.96 -5.77
CA LYS A 94 -7.03 1.62 -5.15
C LYS A 94 -6.86 0.38 -4.28
N PHE A 95 -7.23 0.49 -3.01
CA PHE A 95 -7.20 -0.64 -2.10
C PHE A 95 -8.46 -1.49 -2.26
N HIS A 96 -8.29 -2.81 -2.31
CA HIS A 96 -9.37 -3.76 -2.27
C HIS A 96 -9.24 -4.59 -1.00
N SER A 97 -10.29 -4.61 -0.18
CA SER A 97 -10.33 -5.48 1.00
C SER A 97 -10.55 -6.91 0.55
N ILE A 98 -9.69 -7.81 1.03
CA ILE A 98 -9.75 -9.25 0.81
C ILE A 98 -9.76 -9.96 2.16
N ASP A 99 -10.23 -11.20 2.19
CA ASP A 99 -10.12 -12.05 3.36
C ASP A 99 -8.77 -12.77 3.41
N LEU A 100 -8.57 -13.59 4.46
CA LEU A 100 -7.34 -14.34 4.66
C LEU A 100 -7.11 -15.40 3.57
N GLN A 101 -8.17 -16.08 3.11
CA GLN A 101 -8.06 -17.12 2.09
C GLN A 101 -7.57 -16.52 0.76
N GLU A 102 -8.12 -15.39 0.36
CA GLU A 102 -7.69 -14.67 -0.83
C GLU A 102 -6.28 -14.09 -0.68
N TYR A 103 -5.93 -13.62 0.52
CA TYR A 103 -4.56 -13.18 0.83
C TYR A 103 -3.55 -14.32 0.62
N GLU A 104 -3.80 -15.50 1.21
CA GLU A 104 -2.95 -16.68 1.05
C GLU A 104 -2.88 -17.14 -0.42
N ARG A 105 -4.01 -17.13 -1.13
CA ARG A 105 -4.06 -17.45 -2.56
C ARG A 105 -3.16 -16.52 -3.37
N ILE A 106 -3.23 -15.21 -3.13
CA ILE A 106 -2.38 -14.24 -3.81
C ILE A 106 -0.90 -14.47 -3.45
N GLN A 107 -0.57 -14.77 -2.19
CA GLN A 107 0.81 -15.13 -1.83
C GLN A 107 1.33 -16.32 -2.62
N HIS A 108 0.53 -17.38 -2.76
CA HIS A 108 0.89 -18.54 -3.58
C HIS A 108 1.10 -18.18 -5.05
N LEU A 109 0.23 -17.34 -5.63
CA LEU A 109 0.40 -16.86 -7.01
C LEU A 109 1.67 -16.02 -7.18
N ILE A 110 2.00 -15.17 -6.21
CA ILE A 110 3.23 -14.37 -6.24
C ILE A 110 4.46 -15.27 -6.15
N ALA A 111 4.46 -16.26 -5.25
CA ALA A 111 5.55 -17.22 -5.12
C ALA A 111 5.79 -18.01 -6.42
N ASN A 112 4.70 -18.32 -7.14
CA ASN A 112 4.74 -19.00 -8.43
C ASN A 112 4.93 -18.05 -9.63
N LYS A 113 5.06 -16.74 -9.41
CA LYS A 113 5.17 -15.70 -10.45
C LYS A 113 4.00 -15.66 -11.43
N THR A 114 2.80 -16.07 -11.00
CA THR A 114 1.57 -16.09 -11.81
C THR A 114 0.54 -15.05 -11.36
N TYR A 115 0.88 -14.21 -10.38
CA TYR A 115 0.01 -13.12 -9.95
C TYR A 115 0.08 -11.96 -10.95
N GLU A 116 -1.08 -11.58 -11.50
CA GLU A 116 -1.22 -10.41 -12.36
C GLU A 116 -1.84 -9.25 -11.60
N LEU A 117 -1.17 -8.10 -11.67
CA LEU A 117 -1.68 -6.86 -11.10
C LEU A 117 -2.73 -6.23 -12.00
N LYS A 118 -3.88 -5.92 -11.39
CA LYS A 118 -4.93 -5.16 -12.07
C LYS A 118 -4.49 -3.70 -12.20
N THR A 119 -4.37 -3.23 -13.44
CA THR A 119 -4.07 -1.84 -13.77
C THR A 119 -5.12 -1.33 -14.76
N TYR A 120 -5.46 -0.04 -14.67
CA TYR A 120 -6.40 0.61 -15.56
C TYR A 120 -6.04 2.09 -15.69
N LYS A 121 -6.47 2.74 -16.77
CA LYS A 121 -6.32 4.19 -16.91
C LYS A 121 -7.48 4.88 -16.22
N LYS A 122 -7.14 5.84 -15.37
CA LYS A 122 -8.14 6.68 -14.71
C LYS A 122 -8.90 7.52 -15.74
N GLY A 123 -10.22 7.32 -15.82
CA GLY A 123 -11.10 8.02 -16.77
C GLY A 123 -11.47 7.21 -18.02
N GLU A 124 -10.93 6.01 -18.19
CA GLU A 124 -11.49 4.99 -19.09
C GLU A 124 -12.31 4.03 -18.20
N ASP A 125 -13.61 3.86 -18.48
CA ASP A 125 -14.50 3.02 -17.66
C ASP A 125 -14.00 1.56 -17.59
N VAL A 126 -14.17 0.94 -16.42
CA VAL A 126 -13.75 -0.45 -16.09
C VAL A 126 -14.69 -1.47 -16.69
#